data_AF-A0A4Q2ZRF1-F1
#
_entry.id   AF-A0A4Q2ZRF1-F1
#
_cell.length_a   1.000
_cell.length_b   1.000
_cell.length_c   1.000
_cell.angle_alpha   90.00
_cell.angle_beta   90.00
_cell.angle_gamma   90.00
#
_symmetry.space_group_name_H-M   'P 1'
#
loop_
_entity.id
_entity.type
_entity.pdbx_description
1 polymer ?
#
loop_
_entity_poly.entity_id
_entity_poly.type
_entity_poly.pdbx_seq_one_letter_code
_entity_poly.pdbx_strand_id
1 'polypeptide(L)'
;MPAFLLLQPEKPVVAILVRMDSEQGVVSARSVKAGEKLEETSGLIRLDFKNGAVMAIEAPAKLTVVSGMEIALKTGKLNGWCPETAHGFKVTTASADLTDLGTSFGVTATQDGKAQFMVLDGEVEVQKGEEKMRLTQGDAVKASTKDKLSDTPFDPSDFKNTWPLAQGIYATKGAVVPADPDVPEKVALMESDDHVLVIPERRAVPFLLPLRVDIVDTGTLPGTIPVAEHVIRPKPGKHLSSFLIRYDPVGTFPDDHFKKFEGEVTFDRPVMAIATKKNTLEGTDPVFAMGKWESVFRGIELLQKNEIPDSVTLSADRRTVKVSFYAGASTDEIRVILEDRKQDL
;
A
#
# COMPACT_ATOMS: atom_id res chain seq x y z
N MET A 1 -21.36 33.88 43.44
CA MET A 1 -21.15 33.79 41.98
C MET A 1 -20.95 32.32 41.65
N PRO A 2 -21.74 31.71 40.74
CA PRO A 2 -21.47 30.33 40.35
C PRO A 2 -20.28 30.32 39.39
N ALA A 3 -19.30 29.46 39.68
CA ALA A 3 -18.17 29.22 38.80
C ALA A 3 -18.69 28.55 37.52
N PHE A 4 -18.57 29.23 36.38
CA PHE A 4 -18.74 28.62 35.07
C PHE A 4 -17.59 27.62 34.89
N LEU A 5 -17.89 26.33 35.07
CA LEU A 5 -17.01 25.25 34.65
C LEU A 5 -16.99 25.29 33.11
N LEU A 6 -15.98 25.94 32.53
CA LEU A 6 -15.74 25.88 31.10
C LEU A 6 -15.46 24.42 30.73
N LEU A 7 -16.47 23.73 30.20
CA LEU A 7 -16.29 22.42 29.56
C LEU A 7 -15.25 22.62 28.46
N GLN A 8 -14.09 21.99 28.59
CA GLN A 8 -13.14 21.96 27.49
C GLN A 8 -13.84 21.29 26.29
N PRO A 9 -13.80 21.90 25.10
CA PRO A 9 -14.44 21.30 23.94
C PRO A 9 -13.84 19.92 23.71
N GLU A 10 -14.70 18.93 23.45
CA GLU A 10 -14.23 17.58 23.13
C GLU A 10 -13.30 17.64 21.93
N LYS A 11 -12.12 17.01 22.06
CA LYS A 11 -11.18 16.92 20.94
C LYS A 11 -11.79 16.07 19.83
N PRO A 12 -11.67 16.49 18.56
CA PRO A 12 -12.29 15.79 17.44
C PRO A 12 -11.65 14.41 17.22
N VAL A 13 -12.45 13.45 16.77
CA VAL A 13 -11.95 12.18 16.21
C VAL A 13 -11.35 12.48 14.84
N VAL A 14 -10.08 12.09 14.64
CA VAL A 14 -9.31 12.41 13.43
C VAL A 14 -8.86 11.18 12.64
N ALA A 15 -8.79 10.01 13.29
CA ALA A 15 -8.36 8.77 12.64
C ALA A 15 -9.05 7.53 13.23
N ILE A 16 -8.96 6.42 12.51
CA ILE A 16 -9.20 5.07 13.02
C ILE A 16 -7.85 4.38 13.20
N LEU A 17 -7.58 3.89 14.41
CA LEU A 17 -6.45 3.04 14.73
C LEU A 17 -6.84 1.59 14.55
N VAL A 18 -6.12 0.88 13.71
CA VAL A 18 -6.20 -0.57 13.50
C VAL A 18 -4.93 -1.20 14.06
N ARG A 19 -5.06 -2.22 14.92
CA ARG A 19 -3.92 -3.03 15.38
C ARG A 19 -3.88 -4.34 14.62
N MET A 20 -2.69 -4.74 14.23
CA MET A 20 -2.44 -6.00 13.55
C MET A 20 -1.71 -6.98 14.48
N ASP A 21 -2.01 -8.27 14.38
CA ASP A 21 -1.22 -9.32 15.02
C ASP A 21 0.04 -9.65 14.18
N SER A 22 0.80 -10.65 14.63
CA SER A 22 2.01 -11.11 13.94
C SER A 22 1.75 -11.77 12.59
N GLU A 23 0.53 -12.24 12.34
CA GLU A 23 0.09 -12.77 11.04
C GLU A 23 -0.60 -11.70 10.19
N GLN A 24 -0.49 -10.43 10.61
CA GLN A 24 -1.13 -9.26 9.99
C GLN A 24 -2.66 -9.38 9.97
N GLY A 25 -3.25 -10.13 10.90
CA GLY A 25 -4.68 -10.14 11.16
C GLY A 25 -5.12 -8.88 11.92
N VAL A 26 -6.28 -8.32 11.58
CA VAL A 26 -6.85 -7.19 12.34
C VAL A 26 -7.31 -7.66 13.72
N VAL A 27 -6.63 -7.18 14.76
CA VAL A 27 -6.93 -7.51 16.17
C VAL A 27 -8.00 -6.58 16.75
N SER A 28 -7.90 -5.29 16.44
CA SER A 28 -8.84 -4.29 16.95
C SER A 28 -8.86 -3.06 16.04
N ALA A 29 -9.99 -2.36 16.05
CA ALA A 29 -10.13 -1.05 15.42
C ALA A 29 -10.86 -0.09 16.38
N ARG A 30 -10.37 1.14 16.51
CA ARG A 30 -11.03 2.19 17.31
C ARG A 30 -10.76 3.59 16.79
N SER A 31 -11.62 4.53 17.13
CA SER A 31 -11.39 5.95 16.88
C SER A 31 -10.23 6.50 17.71
N VAL A 32 -9.53 7.47 17.14
CA VAL A 32 -8.44 8.24 17.76
C VAL A 32 -8.80 9.72 17.75
N LYS A 33 -8.66 10.38 18.91
CA LYS A 33 -8.89 11.82 19.04
C LYS A 33 -7.59 12.60 18.83
N ALA A 34 -7.72 13.85 18.39
CA ALA A 34 -6.56 14.76 18.32
C ALA A 34 -5.86 14.90 19.69
N GLY A 35 -4.55 14.99 19.68
CA GLY A 35 -3.68 15.02 20.85
C GLY A 35 -3.54 13.70 21.62
N GLU A 36 -4.04 12.58 21.09
CA GLU A 36 -3.93 11.28 21.75
C GLU A 36 -2.52 10.70 21.63
N LYS A 37 -2.00 10.17 22.74
CA LYS A 37 -0.68 9.54 22.81
C LYS A 37 -0.82 8.03 22.65
N LEU A 38 0.02 7.46 21.79
CA LEU A 38 0.08 6.03 21.55
C LEU A 38 1.48 5.53 21.92
N GLU A 39 1.53 4.46 22.71
CA GLU A 39 2.75 3.72 23.03
C GLU A 39 2.48 2.25 22.72
N GLU A 40 3.17 1.72 21.71
CA GLU A 40 3.05 0.33 21.29
C GLU A 40 4.39 -0.37 21.56
N THR A 41 4.35 -1.53 22.24
CA THR A 41 5.55 -2.30 22.60
C THR A 41 5.93 -3.32 21.54
N SER A 42 4.97 -3.83 20.78
CA SER A 42 5.16 -4.85 19.75
C SER A 42 4.06 -4.79 18.70
N GLY A 43 4.30 -5.39 17.53
CA GLY A 43 3.33 -5.49 16.45
C GLY A 43 3.28 -4.26 15.54
N LEU A 44 2.27 -4.25 14.67
CA LEU A 44 2.03 -3.18 13.70
C LEU A 44 0.72 -2.49 14.01
N ILE A 45 0.70 -1.17 13.81
CA ILE A 45 -0.53 -0.39 13.84
C ILE A 45 -0.68 0.40 12.55
N ARG A 46 -1.94 0.67 12.18
CA ARG A 46 -2.30 1.54 11.07
C ARG A 46 -3.26 2.61 11.55
N LEU A 47 -2.98 3.85 11.16
CA LEU A 47 -3.88 4.98 11.33
C LEU A 47 -4.47 5.36 9.99
N ASP A 48 -5.79 5.21 9.85
CA ASP A 48 -6.57 5.73 8.73
C ASP A 48 -7.15 7.09 9.12
N PHE A 49 -6.58 8.18 8.61
CA PHE A 49 -7.06 9.53 8.86
C PHE A 49 -8.27 9.87 7.99
N LYS A 50 -9.13 10.77 8.49
CA LYS A 50 -10.35 11.20 7.78
C LYS A 50 -10.07 11.87 6.43
N ASN A 51 -8.97 12.60 6.32
CA ASN A 51 -8.49 13.22 5.08
C ASN A 51 -7.92 12.20 4.07
N GLY A 52 -7.89 10.90 4.39
CA GLY A 52 -7.38 9.84 3.53
C GLY A 52 -5.91 9.48 3.73
N ALA A 53 -5.15 10.22 4.57
CA ALA A 53 -3.79 9.83 4.91
C ALA A 53 -3.77 8.48 5.63
N VAL A 54 -2.80 7.65 5.27
CA VAL A 54 -2.54 6.35 5.89
C VAL A 54 -1.16 6.36 6.50
N MET A 55 -1.07 6.01 7.77
CA MET A 55 0.20 5.90 8.49
C MET A 55 0.31 4.50 9.08
N ALA A 56 1.25 3.69 8.58
CA ALA A 56 1.59 2.40 9.14
C ALA A 56 2.81 2.56 10.06
N ILE A 57 2.73 2.03 11.28
CA ILE A 57 3.77 2.18 12.29
C ILE A 57 4.13 0.81 12.85
N GLU A 58 5.43 0.56 12.95
CA GLU A 58 5.99 -0.63 13.59
C GLU A 58 6.50 -0.30 14.98
N ALA A 59 6.08 -1.12 15.95
CA ALA A 59 6.54 -1.04 17.32
C ALA A 59 7.95 -1.65 17.48
N PRO A 60 8.74 -1.24 18.49
CA PRO A 60 8.39 -0.32 19.58
C PRO A 60 8.24 1.13 19.09
N ALA A 61 7.09 1.74 19.39
CA ALA A 61 6.75 3.06 18.90
C ALA A 61 6.13 3.95 19.98
N LYS A 62 6.50 5.23 19.96
CA LYS A 62 5.89 6.27 20.78
C LYS A 62 5.55 7.45 19.90
N LEU A 63 4.29 7.82 19.86
CA LEU A 63 3.81 8.94 19.04
C LEU A 63 2.65 9.67 19.68
N THR A 64 2.37 10.87 19.18
CA THR A 64 1.14 11.61 19.45
C THR A 64 0.46 11.91 18.14
N VAL A 65 -0.81 11.58 18.01
CA VAL A 65 -1.65 12.03 16.89
C VAL A 65 -2.06 13.45 17.20
N VAL A 66 -1.30 14.44 16.73
CA VAL A 66 -1.46 15.85 17.13
C VAL A 66 -2.77 16.41 16.58
N SER A 67 -3.05 16.17 15.30
CA SER A 67 -4.25 16.63 14.60
C SER A 67 -4.62 15.66 13.46
N GLY A 68 -5.58 16.03 12.62
CA GLY A 68 -5.87 15.29 11.39
C GLY A 68 -4.79 15.40 10.31
N MET A 69 -3.82 16.30 10.48
CA MET A 69 -2.74 16.60 9.53
C MET A 69 -1.35 16.43 10.13
N GLU A 70 -1.23 15.94 11.37
CA GLU A 70 0.08 15.89 12.04
C GLU A 70 0.22 14.72 13.01
N ILE A 71 1.36 14.04 12.92
CA ILE A 71 1.87 13.09 13.92
C ILE A 71 3.18 13.64 14.49
N ALA A 72 3.32 13.62 15.81
CA ALA A 72 4.62 13.75 16.46
C ALA A 72 5.17 12.36 16.77
N LEU A 73 6.18 11.92 16.00
CA LEU A 73 6.84 10.63 16.16
C LEU A 73 8.07 10.77 17.06
N LYS A 74 8.01 10.19 18.26
CA LYS A 74 9.12 10.23 19.22
C LYS A 74 10.09 9.07 18.98
N THR A 75 9.59 7.87 18.78
CA THR A 75 10.37 6.68 18.43
C THR A 75 9.54 5.74 17.56
N GLY A 76 10.19 4.98 16.69
CA GLY A 76 9.57 3.94 15.86
C GLY A 76 9.87 4.10 14.39
N LYS A 77 9.27 3.22 13.57
CA LYS A 77 9.31 3.28 12.11
C LYS A 77 7.92 3.56 11.58
N LEU A 78 7.78 4.57 10.73
CA LEU A 78 6.53 5.01 10.15
C LEU A 78 6.66 5.02 8.63
N ASN A 79 5.73 4.36 7.94
CA ASN A 79 5.55 4.50 6.51
C ASN A 79 4.21 5.21 6.25
N GLY A 80 4.28 6.33 5.53
CA GLY A 80 3.14 7.19 5.23
C GLY A 80 2.75 7.08 3.76
N TRP A 81 1.46 7.23 3.49
CA TRP A 81 0.93 7.53 2.16
C TRP A 81 -0.15 8.60 2.28
N CYS A 82 0.00 9.67 1.50
CA CYS A 82 -0.92 10.79 1.50
C CYS A 82 -1.54 10.96 0.11
N PRO A 83 -2.88 10.91 -0.03
CA PRO A 83 -3.54 11.39 -1.23
C PRO A 83 -3.53 12.92 -1.28
N GLU A 84 -3.93 13.51 -2.40
CA GLU A 84 -4.02 14.97 -2.58
C GLU A 84 -4.81 15.68 -1.46
N THR A 85 -5.88 15.05 -0.95
CA THR A 85 -6.69 15.60 0.15
C THR A 85 -5.95 15.69 1.49
N ALA A 86 -4.80 15.04 1.61
CA ALA A 86 -3.91 15.08 2.76
C ALA A 86 -2.58 15.78 2.47
N HIS A 87 -2.45 16.48 1.34
CA HIS A 87 -1.27 17.27 1.01
C HIS A 87 -0.93 18.24 2.17
N GLY A 88 0.36 18.31 2.53
CA GLY A 88 0.83 19.05 3.69
C GLY A 88 0.78 18.27 5.01
N PHE A 89 0.52 16.95 4.98
CA PHE A 89 0.60 16.11 6.18
C PHE A 89 1.99 16.19 6.80
N LYS A 90 2.05 16.42 8.12
CA LYS A 90 3.30 16.64 8.83
C LYS A 90 3.67 15.48 9.75
N VAL A 91 4.93 15.08 9.71
CA VAL A 91 5.54 14.19 10.71
C VAL A 91 6.66 14.95 11.42
N THR A 92 6.40 15.29 12.67
CA THR A 92 7.33 16.00 13.56
C THR A 92 8.16 14.99 14.34
N THR A 93 9.48 15.10 14.28
CA THR A 93 10.41 14.30 15.11
C THR A 93 11.16 15.20 16.10
N ALA A 94 12.06 14.64 16.91
CA ALA A 94 12.89 15.43 17.80
C ALA A 94 13.94 16.29 17.05
N SER A 95 14.33 15.91 15.83
CA SER A 95 15.44 16.54 15.09
C SER A 95 15.00 17.34 13.88
N ALA A 96 13.90 16.98 13.24
CA ALA A 96 13.37 17.65 12.05
C ALA A 96 11.88 17.34 11.82
N ASP A 97 11.27 18.13 10.96
CA ASP A 97 9.88 18.00 10.52
C ASP A 97 9.85 17.58 9.04
N LEU A 98 9.07 16.54 8.72
CA LEU A 98 8.72 16.20 7.35
C LEU A 98 7.34 16.77 7.03
N THR A 99 7.21 17.44 5.89
CA THR A 99 5.93 17.86 5.31
C THR A 99 5.76 17.16 3.98
N ASP A 100 4.68 16.41 3.84
CA ASP A 100 4.29 15.76 2.59
C ASP A 100 3.93 16.81 1.54
N LEU A 101 4.55 16.71 0.36
CA LEU A 101 4.22 17.52 -0.82
C LEU A 101 3.44 16.71 -1.87
N GLY A 102 2.89 15.57 -1.43
CA GLY A 102 2.06 14.66 -2.19
C GLY A 102 2.82 13.39 -2.54
N THR A 103 2.93 12.44 -1.59
CA THR A 103 3.37 11.07 -1.87
C THR A 103 3.38 10.03 -0.70
N SER A 104 4.07 8.89 -0.91
CA SER A 104 4.54 7.90 0.05
C SER A 104 5.99 8.13 0.54
N PHE A 105 6.18 8.10 1.86
CA PHE A 105 7.46 8.38 2.51
C PHE A 105 7.71 7.46 3.71
N GLY A 106 8.97 7.34 4.13
CA GLY A 106 9.40 6.61 5.31
C GLY A 106 10.06 7.53 6.33
N VAL A 107 9.75 7.35 7.62
CA VAL A 107 10.39 8.03 8.74
C VAL A 107 10.82 7.02 9.79
N THR A 108 12.09 7.01 10.16
CA THR A 108 12.56 6.35 11.39
C THR A 108 12.92 7.40 12.41
N ALA A 109 12.58 7.15 13.68
CA ALA A 109 12.97 8.00 14.80
C ALA A 109 13.48 7.15 15.96
N THR A 110 14.61 7.54 16.53
CA THR A 110 15.28 6.82 17.62
C THR A 110 15.24 7.62 18.91
N GLN A 111 15.40 6.92 20.05
CA GLN A 111 15.33 7.54 21.37
C GLN A 111 16.43 8.59 21.63
N ASP A 112 17.58 8.49 20.95
CA ASP A 112 18.67 9.47 21.01
C ASP A 112 18.43 10.70 20.13
N GLY A 113 17.22 10.83 19.54
CA GLY A 113 16.82 11.99 18.75
C GLY A 113 17.45 12.03 17.36
N LYS A 114 17.84 10.88 16.81
CA LYS A 114 18.14 10.75 15.39
C LYS A 114 16.87 10.39 14.64
N ALA A 115 16.80 10.83 13.39
CA ALA A 115 15.75 10.45 12.47
C ALA A 115 16.33 10.27 11.07
N GLN A 116 15.71 9.41 10.29
CA GLN A 116 15.93 9.29 8.85
C GLN A 116 14.60 9.47 8.15
N PHE A 117 14.64 10.20 7.03
CA PHE A 117 13.51 10.49 6.17
C PHE A 117 13.87 10.01 4.77
N MET A 118 12.91 9.38 4.09
CA MET A 118 13.09 8.95 2.72
C MET A 118 11.79 9.03 1.94
N VAL A 119 11.91 9.12 0.62
CA VAL A 119 10.78 9.29 -0.29
C VAL A 119 10.70 8.08 -1.20
N LEU A 120 9.60 7.32 -1.11
CA LEU A 120 9.42 6.10 -1.90
C LEU A 120 8.84 6.42 -3.28
N ASP A 121 7.93 7.38 -3.36
CA ASP A 121 7.33 7.90 -4.59
C ASP A 121 7.29 9.44 -4.43
N GLY A 122 7.04 10.25 -5.47
CA GLY A 122 6.72 11.69 -5.36
C GLY A 122 7.70 12.56 -4.53
N GLU A 123 7.20 13.49 -3.70
CA GLU A 123 8.04 14.52 -3.04
C GLU A 123 7.66 14.89 -1.59
N VAL A 124 8.64 15.33 -0.81
CA VAL A 124 8.46 15.90 0.55
C VAL A 124 9.42 17.07 0.82
N GLU A 125 9.13 17.88 1.83
CA GLU A 125 10.08 18.85 2.42
C GLU A 125 10.48 18.40 3.83
N VAL A 126 11.79 18.34 4.11
CA VAL A 126 12.33 18.13 5.46
C VAL A 126 12.91 19.45 5.97
N GLN A 127 12.46 19.88 7.15
CA GLN A 127 12.85 21.14 7.77
C GLN A 127 13.49 20.90 9.15
N LYS A 128 14.65 21.51 9.37
CA LYS A 128 15.31 21.62 10.67
C LYS A 128 15.63 23.09 10.99
N GLY A 129 14.83 23.71 11.85
CA GLY A 129 14.97 25.14 12.13
C GLY A 129 14.74 25.96 10.86
N GLU A 130 15.74 26.71 10.40
CA GLU A 130 15.71 27.45 9.12
C GLU A 130 16.21 26.63 7.92
N GLU A 131 16.88 25.50 8.16
CA GLU A 131 17.37 24.61 7.10
C GLU A 131 16.20 23.80 6.51
N LYS A 132 16.05 23.83 5.19
CA LYS A 132 15.03 23.10 4.44
C LYS A 132 15.67 22.31 3.32
N MET A 133 15.20 21.10 3.10
CA MET A 133 15.61 20.26 1.98
C MET A 133 14.38 19.63 1.34
N ARG A 134 14.23 19.82 0.03
CA ARG A 134 13.22 19.12 -0.77
C ARG A 134 13.80 17.78 -1.21
N LEU A 135 13.04 16.72 -1.00
CA LEU A 135 13.40 15.36 -1.37
C LEU A 135 12.40 14.86 -2.39
N THR A 136 12.91 14.12 -3.35
CA THR A 136 12.15 13.46 -4.40
C THR A 136 12.34 11.96 -4.29
N GLN A 137 11.58 11.21 -5.08
CA GLN A 137 11.66 9.75 -5.16
C GLN A 137 13.10 9.21 -5.15
N GLY A 138 13.39 8.30 -4.22
CA GLY A 138 14.70 7.68 -4.08
C GLY A 138 15.71 8.51 -3.29
N ASP A 139 15.34 9.70 -2.80
CA ASP A 139 16.18 10.49 -1.90
C ASP A 139 15.99 10.05 -0.44
N ALA A 140 17.05 10.18 0.35
CA ALA A 140 17.01 9.99 1.79
C ALA A 140 17.96 10.93 2.53
N VAL A 141 17.53 11.40 3.70
CA VAL A 141 18.32 12.26 4.58
C VAL A 141 18.25 11.78 6.02
N LYS A 142 19.29 12.09 6.78
CA LYS A 142 19.31 11.92 8.23
C LYS A 142 19.38 13.25 8.94
N ALA A 143 18.77 13.30 10.11
CA ALA A 143 18.80 14.44 11.02
C ALA A 143 19.10 13.96 12.44
N SER A 144 19.93 14.70 13.17
CA SER A 144 20.10 14.55 14.62
C SER A 144 19.77 15.87 15.29
N THR A 145 19.62 15.89 16.62
CA THR A 145 19.44 17.17 17.34
C THR A 145 20.66 18.09 17.23
N LYS A 146 21.86 17.55 16.98
CA LYS A 146 23.13 18.28 16.99
C LYS A 146 23.63 18.69 15.59
N ASP A 147 23.40 17.84 14.61
CA ASP A 147 24.00 17.97 13.27
C ASP A 147 23.01 18.52 12.26
N LYS A 148 23.48 19.17 11.20
CA LYS A 148 22.63 19.61 10.09
C LYS A 148 21.97 18.44 9.37
N LEU A 149 20.99 18.74 8.52
CA LEU A 149 20.49 17.75 7.56
C LEU A 149 21.66 17.26 6.68
N SER A 150 21.68 15.97 6.40
CA SER A 150 22.69 15.39 5.52
C SER A 150 22.12 14.19 4.77
N ASP A 151 22.56 14.04 3.52
CA ASP A 151 22.16 12.93 2.68
C ASP A 151 22.62 11.59 3.28
N THR A 152 21.87 10.54 2.95
CA THR A 152 22.20 9.16 3.29
C THR A 152 21.74 8.25 2.15
N PRO A 153 22.34 7.05 1.98
CA PRO A 153 21.83 6.11 1.00
C PRO A 153 20.35 5.80 1.20
N PHE A 154 19.61 5.75 0.10
CA PHE A 154 18.24 5.26 0.09
C PHE A 154 18.24 3.74 0.26
N ASP A 155 17.73 3.30 1.41
CA ASP A 155 17.56 1.90 1.77
C ASP A 155 16.20 1.73 2.46
N PRO A 156 15.16 1.28 1.72
CA PRO A 156 13.81 1.14 2.25
C PRO A 156 13.59 -0.18 3.00
N SER A 157 14.60 -1.04 3.13
CA SER A 157 14.46 -2.39 3.73
C SER A 157 13.92 -2.36 5.16
N ASP A 158 14.17 -1.27 5.90
CA ASP A 158 13.64 -1.04 7.23
C ASP A 158 12.11 -0.97 7.29
N PHE A 159 11.44 -0.70 6.16
CA PHE A 159 9.99 -0.54 6.06
C PHE A 159 9.27 -1.77 5.52
N LYS A 160 9.95 -2.91 5.33
CA LYS A 160 9.34 -4.17 4.83
C LYS A 160 8.03 -4.56 5.54
N ASN A 161 7.93 -4.29 6.85
CA ASN A 161 6.75 -4.62 7.64
C ASN A 161 5.63 -3.56 7.56
N THR A 162 5.98 -2.28 7.40
CA THR A 162 5.00 -1.18 7.39
C THR A 162 4.50 -0.85 5.99
N TRP A 163 5.31 -1.08 4.97
CA TRP A 163 5.00 -0.81 3.57
C TRP A 163 3.72 -1.50 3.09
N PRO A 164 3.56 -2.85 3.20
CA PRO A 164 2.34 -3.51 2.74
C PRO A 164 1.09 -2.94 3.42
N LEU A 165 1.23 -2.71 4.73
CA LEU A 165 0.15 -2.15 5.53
C LEU A 165 -0.20 -0.71 5.12
N ALA A 166 0.77 0.13 4.75
CA ALA A 166 0.51 1.48 4.21
C ALA A 166 -0.13 1.43 2.82
N GLN A 167 0.14 0.38 2.05
CA GLN A 167 -0.47 0.17 0.73
C GLN A 167 -1.91 -0.32 0.79
N GLY A 168 -2.36 -0.90 1.91
CA GLY A 168 -3.70 -1.50 2.02
C GLY A 168 -3.70 -3.00 1.86
N ILE A 169 -2.53 -3.64 1.91
CA ILE A 169 -2.38 -5.08 2.03
C ILE A 169 -2.44 -5.41 3.52
N TYR A 170 -3.56 -5.99 3.96
CA TYR A 170 -3.75 -6.35 5.36
C TYR A 170 -3.10 -7.68 5.69
N ALA A 171 -3.19 -8.69 4.83
CA ALA A 171 -2.55 -9.97 5.08
C ALA A 171 -2.28 -10.70 3.76
N THR A 172 -1.26 -11.57 3.76
CA THR A 172 -1.05 -12.56 2.70
C THR A 172 -0.82 -13.95 3.28
N LYS A 173 -1.04 -15.00 2.48
CA LYS A 173 -0.72 -16.38 2.87
C LYS A 173 -0.20 -17.19 1.68
N GLY A 174 0.54 -18.25 2.00
CA GLY A 174 1.07 -19.19 1.01
C GLY A 174 2.16 -18.56 0.17
N ALA A 175 2.14 -18.83 -1.14
CA ALA A 175 3.12 -18.31 -2.09
C ALA A 175 2.92 -16.81 -2.43
N VAL A 176 1.78 -16.22 -2.06
CA VAL A 176 1.49 -14.81 -2.31
C VAL A 176 2.10 -13.97 -1.19
N VAL A 177 2.99 -13.04 -1.54
CA VAL A 177 3.66 -12.14 -0.60
C VAL A 177 3.68 -10.71 -1.14
N PRO A 178 3.72 -9.68 -0.29
CA PRO A 178 3.89 -8.30 -0.75
C PRO A 178 5.24 -8.12 -1.45
N ALA A 179 5.29 -7.29 -2.48
CA ALA A 179 6.55 -6.79 -3.00
C ALA A 179 7.30 -5.98 -1.93
N ASP A 180 8.63 -6.09 -1.94
CA ASP A 180 9.49 -5.28 -1.07
C ASP A 180 9.32 -3.78 -1.37
N PRO A 181 9.50 -2.89 -0.38
CA PRO A 181 9.44 -1.46 -0.61
C PRO A 181 10.62 -1.01 -1.46
N ASP A 182 10.34 -0.20 -2.49
CA ASP A 182 11.33 0.53 -3.29
C ASP A 182 10.58 1.64 -4.04
N VAL A 183 11.28 2.33 -4.94
CA VAL A 183 10.66 3.27 -5.88
C VAL A 183 9.77 2.55 -6.89
N PRO A 184 8.67 3.17 -7.37
CA PRO A 184 7.66 2.51 -8.17
C PRO A 184 8.18 1.74 -9.39
N GLU A 185 9.17 2.27 -10.11
CA GLU A 185 9.71 1.63 -11.32
C GLU A 185 10.45 0.34 -10.99
N LYS A 186 11.09 0.26 -9.82
CA LYS A 186 11.75 -0.98 -9.37
C LYS A 186 10.74 -1.98 -8.83
N VAL A 187 9.77 -1.52 -8.04
CA VAL A 187 8.68 -2.36 -7.51
C VAL A 187 7.89 -3.01 -8.67
N ALA A 188 7.59 -2.24 -9.72
CA ALA A 188 6.87 -2.72 -10.89
C ALA A 188 7.63 -3.78 -11.71
N LEU A 189 8.95 -3.88 -11.56
CA LEU A 189 9.83 -4.81 -12.28
C LEU A 189 10.42 -5.90 -11.36
N MET A 190 9.90 -6.05 -10.13
CA MET A 190 10.39 -7.09 -9.23
C MET A 190 10.06 -8.48 -9.78
N GLU A 191 11.08 -9.33 -9.70
CA GLU A 191 11.08 -10.75 -10.06
C GLU A 191 11.17 -11.60 -8.78
N SER A 192 10.65 -12.82 -8.82
CA SER A 192 10.81 -13.82 -7.77
C SER A 192 10.70 -15.23 -8.33
N ASP A 193 11.66 -16.09 -7.99
CA ASP A 193 11.63 -17.51 -8.36
C ASP A 193 10.67 -18.34 -7.50
N ASP A 194 10.31 -17.82 -6.32
CA ASP A 194 9.69 -18.58 -5.23
C ASP A 194 8.33 -18.01 -4.78
N HIS A 195 7.99 -16.79 -5.22
CA HIS A 195 6.80 -16.10 -4.75
C HIS A 195 6.01 -15.43 -5.87
N VAL A 196 4.69 -15.34 -5.63
CA VAL A 196 3.79 -14.48 -6.39
C VAL A 196 3.72 -13.14 -5.64
N LEU A 197 4.18 -12.06 -6.27
CA LEU A 197 4.28 -10.75 -5.65
C LEU A 197 2.97 -9.99 -5.77
N VAL A 198 2.52 -9.38 -4.66
CA VAL A 198 1.51 -8.33 -4.66
C VAL A 198 2.22 -6.99 -4.82
N ILE A 199 2.12 -6.43 -6.01
CA ILE A 199 2.83 -5.23 -6.45
C ILE A 199 1.84 -4.05 -6.46
N PRO A 200 1.98 -3.07 -5.55
CA PRO A 200 1.19 -1.85 -5.58
C PRO A 200 1.39 -1.09 -6.89
N GLU A 201 0.29 -0.60 -7.46
CA GLU A 201 0.29 0.27 -8.63
C GLU A 201 -0.27 1.66 -8.28
N ARG A 202 -0.67 2.46 -9.28
CA ARG A 202 -1.24 3.78 -9.03
C ARG A 202 -2.44 3.71 -8.09
N ARG A 203 -2.49 4.69 -7.19
CA ARG A 203 -3.55 4.91 -6.21
C ARG A 203 -4.23 6.24 -6.47
N ALA A 204 -5.45 6.43 -5.95
CA ALA A 204 -6.20 7.66 -6.09
C ALA A 204 -6.40 8.10 -7.55
N VAL A 205 -6.51 7.15 -8.49
CA VAL A 205 -6.72 7.44 -9.91
C VAL A 205 -8.18 7.81 -10.17
N PRO A 206 -8.50 8.97 -10.76
CA PRO A 206 -9.88 9.36 -11.05
C PRO A 206 -10.60 8.35 -11.97
N PHE A 207 -11.77 7.88 -11.57
CA PHE A 207 -12.53 6.89 -12.34
C PHE A 207 -13.35 7.52 -13.47
N LEU A 208 -12.66 8.00 -14.51
CA LEU A 208 -13.24 8.78 -15.61
C LEU A 208 -13.45 7.99 -16.90
N LEU A 209 -12.74 6.88 -17.08
CA LEU A 209 -12.80 6.03 -18.27
C LEU A 209 -13.39 4.65 -17.95
N PRO A 210 -14.10 4.00 -18.90
CA PRO A 210 -14.58 2.64 -18.71
C PRO A 210 -13.41 1.66 -18.58
N LEU A 211 -13.61 0.62 -17.77
CA LEU A 211 -12.62 -0.45 -17.57
C LEU A 211 -13.15 -1.77 -18.14
N ARG A 212 -12.32 -2.46 -18.93
CA ARG A 212 -12.56 -3.84 -19.38
C ARG A 212 -11.86 -4.79 -18.43
N VAL A 213 -12.60 -5.75 -17.88
CA VAL A 213 -12.16 -6.66 -16.81
C VAL A 213 -12.82 -8.04 -16.96
N ASP A 214 -12.33 -9.04 -16.25
CA ASP A 214 -12.80 -10.43 -16.36
C ASP A 214 -13.65 -10.87 -15.16
N ILE A 215 -13.38 -10.35 -13.96
CA ILE A 215 -14.11 -10.70 -12.73
C ILE A 215 -14.75 -9.46 -12.13
N VAL A 216 -16.07 -9.50 -11.96
CA VAL A 216 -16.85 -8.45 -11.25
C VAL A 216 -17.72 -9.02 -10.11
N ASP A 217 -17.92 -10.33 -10.09
CA ASP A 217 -18.70 -11.05 -9.08
C ASP A 217 -17.78 -11.87 -8.16
N THR A 218 -18.28 -12.26 -7.00
CA THR A 218 -17.58 -13.14 -6.06
C THR A 218 -17.65 -14.58 -6.53
N GLY A 219 -16.62 -15.38 -6.25
CA GLY A 219 -16.51 -16.76 -6.72
C GLY A 219 -15.16 -17.02 -7.38
N THR A 220 -15.07 -18.13 -8.12
CA THR A 220 -13.83 -18.63 -8.73
C THR A 220 -13.93 -18.61 -10.25
N LEU A 221 -12.91 -18.05 -10.89
CA LEU A 221 -12.68 -18.09 -12.32
C LEU A 221 -11.43 -18.94 -12.60
N PRO A 222 -11.49 -19.99 -13.45
CA PRO A 222 -12.70 -20.59 -14.00
C PRO A 222 -13.48 -21.35 -12.92
N GLY A 223 -14.80 -21.50 -13.10
CA GLY A 223 -15.62 -22.28 -12.17
C GLY A 223 -16.99 -21.64 -11.97
N THR A 224 -17.23 -21.09 -10.78
CA THR A 224 -18.51 -20.44 -10.45
C THR A 224 -18.70 -19.12 -11.20
N ILE A 225 -17.62 -18.51 -11.68
CA ILE A 225 -17.65 -17.33 -12.54
C ILE A 225 -17.42 -17.79 -13.99
N PRO A 226 -18.32 -17.44 -14.93
CA PRO A 226 -18.12 -17.75 -16.34
C PRO A 226 -16.98 -16.92 -16.92
N VAL A 227 -16.23 -17.51 -17.87
CA VAL A 227 -15.20 -16.77 -18.61
C VAL A 227 -15.88 -15.78 -19.55
N ALA A 228 -15.92 -14.51 -19.14
CA ALA A 228 -16.48 -13.41 -19.90
C ALA A 228 -15.62 -12.16 -19.77
N GLU A 229 -15.87 -11.16 -20.61
CA GLU A 229 -15.32 -9.81 -20.43
C GLU A 229 -16.48 -8.87 -20.04
N HIS A 230 -16.21 -7.99 -19.08
CA HIS A 230 -17.15 -7.03 -18.55
C HIS A 230 -16.63 -5.60 -18.76
N VAL A 231 -17.55 -4.67 -18.99
CA VAL A 231 -17.24 -3.23 -19.05
C VAL A 231 -17.83 -2.55 -17.82
N ILE A 232 -16.97 -2.05 -16.94
CA ILE A 232 -17.39 -1.21 -15.82
C ILE A 232 -17.43 0.23 -16.28
N ARG A 233 -18.60 0.86 -16.11
CA ARG A 233 -18.79 2.27 -16.47
C ARG A 233 -18.10 3.19 -15.45
N PRO A 234 -17.52 4.31 -15.89
CA PRO A 234 -16.90 5.27 -15.00
C PRO A 234 -17.89 5.87 -14.02
N LYS A 235 -17.40 6.21 -12.82
CA LYS A 235 -18.18 6.85 -11.75
C LYS A 235 -17.47 8.15 -11.34
N PRO A 236 -17.85 9.31 -11.89
CA PRO A 236 -17.24 10.59 -11.53
C PRO A 236 -17.24 10.83 -10.01
N GLY A 237 -16.13 11.37 -9.49
CA GLY A 237 -15.93 11.58 -8.05
C GLY A 237 -15.48 10.34 -7.28
N LYS A 238 -15.36 9.17 -7.93
CA LYS A 238 -14.69 7.99 -7.37
C LYS A 238 -13.25 7.93 -7.86
N HIS A 239 -12.40 7.36 -7.00
CA HIS A 239 -11.01 7.09 -7.30
C HIS A 239 -10.75 5.59 -7.16
N LEU A 240 -9.78 5.10 -7.91
CA LEU A 240 -9.40 3.70 -7.95
C LEU A 240 -7.92 3.56 -7.58
N SER A 241 -7.62 2.42 -6.95
CA SER A 241 -6.27 1.92 -6.76
C SER A 241 -6.17 0.53 -7.37
N SER A 242 -4.98 0.13 -7.82
CA SER A 242 -4.76 -1.25 -8.26
C SER A 242 -3.50 -1.87 -7.68
N PHE A 243 -3.46 -3.19 -7.82
CA PHE A 243 -2.31 -4.03 -7.52
C PHE A 243 -2.17 -5.05 -8.65
N LEU A 244 -0.94 -5.33 -9.05
CA LEU A 244 -0.65 -6.58 -9.75
C LEU A 244 -0.47 -7.69 -8.71
N ILE A 245 -0.94 -8.89 -9.04
CA ILE A 245 -0.54 -10.12 -8.38
C ILE A 245 0.16 -10.92 -9.46
N ARG A 246 1.49 -11.01 -9.38
CA ARG A 246 2.34 -11.47 -10.48
C ARG A 246 3.39 -12.45 -10.01
N TYR A 247 3.49 -13.58 -10.70
CA TYR A 247 4.70 -14.39 -10.73
C TYR A 247 5.53 -13.96 -11.93
N ASP A 248 6.79 -13.66 -11.69
CA ASP A 248 7.74 -13.27 -12.74
C ASP A 248 9.12 -13.80 -12.34
N PRO A 249 9.57 -14.91 -12.95
CA PRO A 249 10.74 -15.63 -12.46
C PRO A 249 12.05 -14.92 -12.88
N VAL A 250 13.13 -15.12 -12.11
CA VAL A 250 14.41 -14.46 -12.37
C VAL A 250 15.09 -15.09 -13.59
N GLY A 251 15.17 -14.34 -14.69
CA GLY A 251 15.75 -14.82 -15.94
C GLY A 251 14.81 -15.74 -16.73
N THR A 252 15.35 -16.75 -17.41
CA THR A 252 14.56 -17.64 -18.29
C THR A 252 14.75 -19.09 -17.88
N PHE A 253 13.64 -19.81 -17.69
CA PHE A 253 13.64 -21.23 -17.36
C PHE A 253 13.32 -22.09 -18.60
N PRO A 254 13.68 -23.38 -18.61
CA PRO A 254 13.23 -24.31 -19.63
C PRO A 254 11.70 -24.52 -19.55
N ASP A 255 11.05 -24.72 -20.69
CA ASP A 255 9.58 -24.87 -20.82
C ASP A 255 8.98 -26.08 -20.07
N ASP A 256 9.80 -26.98 -19.51
CA ASP A 256 9.37 -28.19 -18.80
C ASP A 256 9.33 -28.06 -17.27
N HIS A 257 9.69 -26.89 -16.73
CA HIS A 257 9.71 -26.62 -15.29
C HIS A 257 8.48 -25.83 -14.83
N PHE A 258 7.38 -26.54 -14.55
CA PHE A 258 6.18 -25.93 -13.95
C PHE A 258 6.21 -25.99 -12.42
N LYS A 259 5.93 -24.85 -11.78
CA LYS A 259 5.75 -24.70 -10.35
C LYS A 259 4.31 -24.29 -10.06
N LYS A 260 3.73 -24.94 -9.05
CA LYS A 260 2.42 -24.54 -8.52
C LYS A 260 2.60 -23.52 -7.40
N PHE A 261 1.96 -22.36 -7.54
CA PHE A 261 1.89 -21.34 -6.51
C PHE A 261 0.45 -21.17 -6.03
N GLU A 262 0.21 -21.40 -4.73
CA GLU A 262 -1.09 -21.16 -4.10
C GLU A 262 -0.94 -20.16 -2.96
N GLY A 263 -1.82 -19.16 -2.95
CA GLY A 263 -1.82 -18.17 -1.89
C GLY A 263 -2.98 -17.18 -2.01
N GLU A 264 -3.03 -16.25 -1.07
CA GLU A 264 -4.06 -15.23 -1.04
C GLU A 264 -3.52 -13.90 -0.51
N VAL A 265 -4.20 -12.82 -0.88
CA VAL A 265 -4.01 -11.48 -0.33
C VAL A 265 -5.35 -10.92 0.12
N THR A 266 -5.38 -10.28 1.28
CA THR A 266 -6.54 -9.58 1.84
C THR A 266 -6.27 -8.09 1.87
N PHE A 267 -7.19 -7.31 1.29
CA PHE A 267 -7.09 -5.85 1.21
C PHE A 267 -7.91 -5.13 2.29
N ASP A 268 -7.51 -3.88 2.56
CA ASP A 268 -8.17 -2.96 3.51
C ASP A 268 -9.54 -2.46 3.05
N ARG A 269 -9.90 -2.72 1.78
CA ARG A 269 -11.12 -2.26 1.12
C ARG A 269 -11.61 -3.30 0.11
N PRO A 270 -12.91 -3.27 -0.27
CA PRO A 270 -13.45 -4.21 -1.24
C PRO A 270 -12.81 -4.07 -2.63
N VAL A 271 -12.51 -5.20 -3.25
CA VAL A 271 -12.15 -5.36 -4.65
C VAL A 271 -13.37 -5.10 -5.53
N MET A 272 -13.23 -4.15 -6.44
CA MET A 272 -14.23 -3.80 -7.43
C MET A 272 -14.20 -4.80 -8.59
N ALA A 273 -13.01 -5.13 -9.09
CA ALA A 273 -12.85 -5.99 -10.25
C ALA A 273 -11.45 -6.59 -10.37
N ILE A 274 -11.30 -7.61 -11.21
CA ILE A 274 -10.00 -8.22 -11.54
C ILE A 274 -9.89 -8.40 -13.06
N ALA A 275 -8.78 -7.95 -13.63
CA ALA A 275 -8.37 -8.28 -15.00
C ALA A 275 -7.40 -9.47 -14.97
N THR A 276 -7.64 -10.47 -15.80
CA THR A 276 -6.88 -11.74 -15.79
C THR A 276 -6.37 -12.14 -17.17
N LYS A 277 -6.84 -11.49 -18.24
CA LYS A 277 -6.44 -11.79 -19.63
C LYS A 277 -5.52 -10.69 -20.17
N LYS A 278 -4.65 -11.06 -21.11
CA LYS A 278 -3.76 -10.12 -21.81
C LYS A 278 -4.44 -8.81 -22.23
N ASN A 279 -5.58 -8.89 -22.90
CA ASN A 279 -6.27 -7.73 -23.45
C ASN A 279 -6.88 -6.81 -22.37
N THR A 280 -7.37 -7.37 -21.26
CA THR A 280 -7.91 -6.58 -20.13
C THR A 280 -6.80 -5.98 -19.29
N LEU A 281 -5.68 -6.69 -19.12
CA LEU A 281 -4.47 -6.19 -18.47
C LEU A 281 -3.85 -5.03 -19.26
N GLU A 282 -3.56 -5.24 -20.55
CA GLU A 282 -3.03 -4.18 -21.44
C GLU A 282 -4.00 -3.00 -21.55
N GLY A 283 -5.31 -3.27 -21.64
CA GLY A 283 -6.34 -2.24 -21.69
C GLY A 283 -6.43 -1.38 -20.41
N THR A 284 -5.88 -1.84 -19.29
CA THR A 284 -5.89 -1.11 -18.02
C THR A 284 -4.54 -0.48 -17.66
N ASP A 285 -3.45 -0.78 -18.38
CA ASP A 285 -2.12 -0.22 -18.10
C ASP A 285 -2.04 1.31 -18.17
N PRO A 286 -2.64 1.99 -19.16
CA PRO A 286 -2.53 3.45 -19.24
C PRO A 286 -3.09 4.16 -18.00
N VAL A 287 -4.02 3.50 -17.29
CA VAL A 287 -4.65 4.00 -16.08
C VAL A 287 -3.77 3.74 -14.87
N PHE A 288 -3.21 2.54 -14.75
CA PHE A 288 -2.69 2.02 -13.48
C PHE A 288 -1.19 1.74 -13.41
N ALA A 289 -0.56 1.36 -14.53
CA ALA A 289 0.82 0.90 -14.49
C ALA A 289 1.79 2.00 -14.02
N MET A 290 2.72 1.62 -13.15
CA MET A 290 3.78 2.51 -12.64
C MET A 290 5.05 2.51 -13.51
N GLY A 291 5.14 1.59 -14.46
CA GLY A 291 6.28 1.47 -15.36
C GLY A 291 5.90 0.76 -16.65
N LYS A 292 6.79 0.79 -17.64
CA LYS A 292 6.60 0.00 -18.86
C LYS A 292 6.82 -1.49 -18.51
N TRP A 293 5.81 -2.31 -18.78
CA TRP A 293 5.85 -3.75 -18.55
C TRP A 293 5.37 -4.48 -19.79
N GLU A 294 6.11 -5.50 -20.22
CA GLU A 294 5.75 -6.36 -21.34
C GLU A 294 6.17 -7.80 -21.01
N SER A 295 5.30 -8.76 -21.27
CA SER A 295 5.62 -10.18 -21.24
C SER A 295 5.02 -10.87 -22.47
N VAL A 296 5.67 -11.94 -22.94
CA VAL A 296 5.23 -12.71 -24.11
C VAL A 296 3.88 -13.36 -23.81
N PHE A 297 3.76 -13.95 -22.62
CA PHE A 297 2.56 -14.57 -22.08
C PHE A 297 2.12 -13.73 -20.89
N ARG A 298 1.00 -13.02 -21.04
CA ARG A 298 0.49 -12.08 -20.06
C ARG A 298 -0.93 -12.44 -19.71
N GLY A 299 -1.23 -12.47 -18.42
CA GLY A 299 -2.50 -13.00 -17.91
C GLY A 299 -2.28 -14.37 -17.29
N ILE A 300 -3.36 -15.15 -17.23
CA ILE A 300 -3.35 -16.52 -16.70
C ILE A 300 -4.05 -17.47 -17.68
N GLU A 301 -3.69 -18.75 -17.64
CA GLU A 301 -4.25 -19.79 -18.49
C GLU A 301 -5.53 -20.39 -17.90
N LEU A 302 -6.67 -19.80 -18.27
CA LEU A 302 -8.00 -20.25 -17.83
C LEU A 302 -8.46 -21.59 -18.44
N LEU A 303 -7.72 -22.12 -19.42
CA LEU A 303 -8.04 -23.37 -20.12
C LEU A 303 -6.74 -24.12 -20.45
N GLN A 304 -6.56 -25.30 -19.90
CA GLN A 304 -5.43 -26.18 -20.25
C GLN A 304 -5.95 -27.61 -20.51
N LYS A 305 -5.38 -28.28 -21.53
CA LYS A 305 -5.84 -29.63 -21.95
C LYS A 305 -5.36 -30.75 -21.03
N ASN A 306 -4.14 -30.62 -20.50
CA ASN A 306 -3.43 -31.69 -19.80
C ASN A 306 -3.00 -31.30 -18.37
N GLU A 307 -3.28 -30.07 -17.96
CA GLU A 307 -2.83 -29.47 -16.70
C GLU A 307 -4.01 -28.77 -16.00
N ILE A 308 -3.83 -28.47 -14.70
CA ILE A 308 -4.85 -27.78 -13.92
C ILE A 308 -4.78 -26.31 -14.32
N PRO A 309 -5.87 -25.71 -14.84
CA PRO A 309 -5.85 -24.31 -15.24
C PRO A 309 -5.61 -23.41 -14.03
N ASP A 310 -5.05 -22.24 -14.29
CA ASP A 310 -4.94 -21.21 -13.28
C ASP A 310 -6.32 -20.80 -12.79
N SER A 311 -6.37 -20.39 -11.52
CA SER A 311 -7.63 -19.91 -10.95
C SER A 311 -7.45 -18.72 -10.04
N VAL A 312 -8.47 -17.87 -10.05
CA VAL A 312 -8.60 -16.70 -9.19
C VAL A 312 -9.93 -16.79 -8.49
N THR A 313 -9.92 -16.62 -7.16
CA THR A 313 -11.13 -16.57 -6.35
C THR A 313 -11.25 -15.22 -5.67
N LEU A 314 -12.38 -14.52 -5.90
CA LEU A 314 -12.77 -13.36 -5.11
C LEU A 314 -13.73 -13.79 -4.00
N SER A 315 -13.31 -13.60 -2.76
CA SER A 315 -14.09 -13.90 -1.55
C SER A 315 -15.44 -13.15 -1.48
N ALA A 316 -16.36 -13.69 -0.68
CA ALA A 316 -17.73 -13.16 -0.55
C ALA A 316 -17.79 -11.73 0.02
N ASP A 317 -16.88 -11.35 0.91
CA ASP A 317 -16.76 -9.98 1.44
C ASP A 317 -16.01 -9.03 0.49
N ARG A 318 -15.56 -9.57 -0.66
CA ARG A 318 -14.78 -8.93 -1.71
C ARG A 318 -13.42 -8.41 -1.25
N ARG A 319 -12.85 -8.88 -0.14
CA ARG A 319 -11.56 -8.34 0.35
C ARG A 319 -10.38 -9.24 0.08
N THR A 320 -10.60 -10.55 0.04
CA THR A 320 -9.56 -11.54 -0.22
C THR A 320 -9.61 -12.02 -1.66
N VAL A 321 -8.45 -11.98 -2.32
CA VAL A 321 -8.18 -12.60 -3.62
C VAL A 321 -7.26 -13.78 -3.40
N LYS A 322 -7.72 -14.97 -3.76
CA LYS A 322 -6.92 -16.21 -3.74
C LYS A 322 -6.52 -16.56 -5.17
N VAL A 323 -5.28 -16.98 -5.36
CA VAL A 323 -4.76 -17.46 -6.64
C VAL A 323 -4.21 -18.87 -6.52
N SER A 324 -4.33 -19.62 -7.61
CA SER A 324 -3.56 -20.83 -7.87
C SER A 324 -2.99 -20.68 -9.27
N PHE A 325 -1.69 -20.45 -9.36
CA PHE A 325 -0.94 -20.32 -10.61
C PHE A 325 -0.15 -21.60 -10.85
N TYR A 326 -0.20 -22.12 -12.06
CA TYR A 326 0.59 -23.24 -12.53
C TYR A 326 1.63 -22.72 -13.52
N ALA A 327 2.55 -21.92 -12.99
CA ALA A 327 3.47 -21.13 -13.77
C ALA A 327 4.72 -21.93 -14.17
N GLY A 328 5.13 -21.81 -15.43
CA GLY A 328 6.39 -22.34 -15.94
C GLY A 328 7.51 -21.29 -15.94
N ALA A 329 8.30 -21.28 -17.02
CA ALA A 329 9.26 -20.23 -17.34
C ALA A 329 8.63 -18.86 -17.72
N SER A 330 7.33 -18.70 -17.51
CA SER A 330 6.51 -17.58 -17.97
C SER A 330 5.98 -16.74 -16.82
N THR A 331 5.52 -15.53 -17.17
CA THR A 331 4.84 -14.63 -16.25
C THR A 331 3.36 -15.02 -16.14
N ASP A 332 2.88 -15.21 -14.91
CA ASP A 332 1.44 -15.26 -14.62
C ASP A 332 1.07 -13.98 -13.90
N GLU A 333 0.03 -13.29 -14.37
CA GLU A 333 -0.38 -12.05 -13.73
C GLU A 333 -1.88 -11.76 -13.79
N ILE A 334 -2.35 -11.09 -12.74
CA ILE A 334 -3.67 -10.48 -12.68
C ILE A 334 -3.56 -9.06 -12.12
N ARG A 335 -4.50 -8.19 -12.50
CA ARG A 335 -4.64 -6.85 -11.90
C ARG A 335 -5.90 -6.80 -11.07
N VAL A 336 -5.74 -6.54 -9.78
CA VAL A 336 -6.83 -6.32 -8.83
C VAL A 336 -7.11 -4.83 -8.74
N ILE A 337 -8.37 -4.43 -8.92
CA ILE A 337 -8.79 -3.03 -8.92
C ILE A 337 -9.76 -2.79 -7.76
N LEU A 338 -9.49 -1.77 -6.95
CA LEU A 338 -10.24 -1.44 -5.75
C LEU A 338 -10.84 -0.04 -5.89
N GLU A 339 -12.05 0.14 -5.34
CA GLU A 339 -12.63 1.48 -5.20
C GLU A 339 -12.08 2.12 -3.91
N ASP A 340 -11.51 3.31 -4.02
CA ASP A 340 -10.97 4.03 -2.87
C ASP A 340 -12.11 4.50 -1.94
N ARG A 341 -11.80 4.53 -0.64
CA ARG A 341 -12.75 5.04 0.36
C ARG A 341 -13.10 6.48 0.02
N LYS A 342 -14.36 6.85 0.24
CA LYS A 342 -14.79 8.24 0.11
C LYS A 342 -14.00 9.07 1.12
N GLN A 343 -13.30 10.09 0.64
CA GLN A 343 -12.58 11.04 1.47
C GLN A 343 -13.59 12.09 1.93
N ASP A 344 -13.78 12.22 3.25
CA ASP A 344 -14.59 13.28 3.84
C ASP A 344 -13.65 14.46 4.12
N LEU A 345 -13.81 15.55 3.36
CA LEU A 345 -13.10 16.81 3.57
C LEU A 345 -13.55 17.51 4.86
#